data_AF-A9A1U9-F1
#
_entry.id   AF-A9A1U9-F1
#
_cell.length_a   1.000
_cell.length_b   1.000
_cell.length_c   1.000
_cell.angle_alpha   90.00
_cell.angle_beta   90.00
_cell.angle_gamma   90.00
#
_symmetry.space_group_name_H-M   'P 1'
#
loop_
_entity.id
_entity.type
_entity.pdbx_description
1 polymer ?
#
loop_
_entity_poly.entity_id
_entity_poly.type
_entity_poly.pdbx_seq_one_letter_code
_entity_poly.pdbx_strand_id
1 'polypeptide(L)' 'MSPGIGLMKRRLEKEKDAIALAVSGIAKKYNAVPDTIETLETKYHEDAGDWYVALGWDEKKAIIKMDSVQGTITEIKEI' A
#
# COMPACT_ATOMS: atom_id res chain seq x y z
N MET A 1 -0.52 -16.23 -34.28
CA MET A 1 -0.80 -14.97 -33.55
C MET A 1 -0.89 -15.32 -32.09
N SER A 2 0.11 -14.98 -31.29
CA SER A 2 0.03 -15.13 -29.84
C SER A 2 -0.95 -14.06 -29.36
N PRO A 3 -2.00 -14.40 -28.58
CA PRO A 3 -2.86 -13.39 -28.00
C PRO A 3 -1.95 -12.51 -27.15
N GLY A 4 -1.83 -11.24 -27.55
CA GLY A 4 -1.08 -10.26 -26.76
C GLY A 4 -1.66 -10.32 -25.37
N ILE A 5 -0.82 -10.64 -24.38
CA ILE A 5 -1.19 -10.59 -22.96
C ILE A 5 -1.78 -9.20 -22.78
N GLY A 6 -3.12 -9.12 -22.76
CA GLY A 6 -3.82 -7.89 -22.52
C GLY A 6 -3.24 -7.39 -21.22
N LEU A 7 -2.54 -6.26 -21.28
CA LEU A 7 -2.04 -5.56 -20.12
C LEU A 7 -3.29 -5.20 -19.32
N MET A 8 -3.78 -6.14 -18.49
CA MET A 8 -4.80 -5.90 -17.48
C MET A 8 -4.35 -4.62 -16.79
N LYS A 9 -5.26 -3.64 -16.66
CA LYS A 9 -4.98 -2.38 -15.97
C LYS A 9 -4.29 -2.72 -14.65
N ARG A 10 -2.97 -2.53 -14.59
CA ARG A 10 -2.15 -3.06 -13.49
C ARG A 10 -2.40 -2.29 -12.18
N ARG A 11 -3.15 -1.19 -12.22
CA ARG A 11 -3.34 -0.28 -11.10
C ARG A 11 -4.32 -0.82 -10.07
N LEU A 12 -4.05 -0.52 -8.80
CA LEU A 12 -4.95 -0.81 -7.69
C LEU A 12 -6.18 0.11 -7.78
N GLU A 13 -7.28 -0.42 -8.28
CA GLU A 13 -8.52 0.36 -8.43
C GLU A 13 -9.23 0.56 -7.08
N LYS A 14 -9.06 -0.37 -6.13
CA LYS A 14 -9.78 -0.37 -4.86
C LYS A 14 -8.87 -0.02 -3.70
N GLU A 15 -9.34 0.91 -2.88
CA GLU A 15 -8.72 1.31 -1.61
C GLU A 15 -8.42 0.10 -0.71
N LYS A 16 -9.40 -0.80 -0.55
CA LYS A 16 -9.26 -1.99 0.33
C LYS A 16 -8.12 -2.90 -0.10
N ASP A 17 -7.89 -3.04 -1.41
CA ASP A 17 -6.80 -3.85 -1.93
C ASP A 17 -5.45 -3.17 -1.68
N ALA A 18 -5.39 -1.84 -1.81
CA ALA A 18 -4.19 -1.06 -1.50
C ALA A 18 -3.85 -1.13 0.00
N ILE A 19 -4.84 -1.04 0.89
CA ILE A 19 -4.66 -1.22 2.34
C ILE A 19 -4.14 -2.62 2.65
N ALA A 20 -4.81 -3.66 2.14
CA ALA A 20 -4.44 -5.05 2.43
C ALA A 20 -3.00 -5.36 2.01
N LEU A 21 -2.58 -4.87 0.84
CA LEU A 21 -1.20 -5.03 0.35
C LEU A 21 -0.20 -4.23 1.19
N ALA A 22 -0.54 -2.99 1.57
CA ALA A 22 0.33 -2.17 2.42
C ALA A 22 0.53 -2.83 3.80
N VAL A 23 -0.55 -3.31 4.43
CA VAL A 23 -0.51 -4.03 5.72
C VAL A 23 0.36 -5.28 5.61
N SER A 24 0.15 -6.10 4.57
CA SER A 24 0.97 -7.29 4.33
C SER A 24 2.46 -6.96 4.16
N GLY A 25 2.75 -5.88 3.43
CA GLY A 25 4.12 -5.39 3.23
C GLY A 25 4.80 -4.95 4.52
N ILE A 26 4.10 -4.18 5.36
CA ILE A 26 4.61 -3.74 6.67
C ILE A 26 4.80 -4.92 7.62
N ALA A 27 3.80 -5.79 7.74
CA ALA A 27 3.86 -6.98 8.58
C ALA A 27 5.08 -7.84 8.23
N LYS A 28 5.32 -8.09 6.94
CA LYS A 28 6.48 -8.87 6.48
C LYS A 28 7.81 -8.16 6.69
N LYS A 29 7.87 -6.85 6.44
CA LYS A 29 9.13 -6.08 6.50
C LYS A 29 9.60 -5.83 7.94
N TYR A 30 8.66 -5.62 8.86
CA TYR A 30 8.96 -5.26 10.25
C TYR A 30 8.62 -6.37 11.24
N ASN A 31 8.23 -7.55 10.76
CA ASN A 31 7.76 -8.67 11.58
C ASN A 31 6.64 -8.26 12.57
N ALA A 32 5.79 -7.33 12.14
CA ALA A 32 4.66 -6.84 12.92
C ALA A 32 3.46 -7.77 12.74
N VAL A 33 2.62 -7.87 13.78
CA VAL A 33 1.37 -8.63 13.71
C VAL A 33 0.37 -7.84 12.84
N PRO A 34 -0.21 -8.41 11.77
CA PRO A 34 -1.13 -7.68 10.89
C PRO A 34 -2.29 -7.01 11.63
N ASP A 35 -2.82 -7.67 12.65
CA ASP A 35 -3.95 -7.20 13.46
C ASP A 35 -3.61 -5.99 14.34
N THR A 36 -2.33 -5.71 14.59
CA THR A 36 -1.87 -4.53 15.34
C THR A 36 -1.55 -3.35 14.44
N ILE A 37 -1.68 -3.51 13.12
CA ILE A 37 -1.42 -2.45 12.14
C ILE A 37 -2.73 -1.75 11.85
N GLU A 38 -2.82 -0.49 12.27
CA GLU A 38 -3.99 0.34 12.04
C GLU A 38 -3.84 1.18 10.78
N THR A 39 -4.92 1.30 10.01
CA THR A 39 -4.98 2.24 8.89
C THR A 39 -5.38 3.61 9.42
N LEU A 40 -4.48 4.58 9.30
CA LEU A 40 -4.68 5.94 9.80
C LEU A 40 -5.35 6.83 8.75
N GLU A 41 -4.88 6.76 7.51
CA GLU A 41 -5.38 7.59 6.41
C GLU A 41 -5.11 6.92 5.06
N THR A 42 -5.99 7.16 4.10
CA THR A 42 -5.84 6.73 2.70
C THR A 42 -6.12 7.88 1.77
N LYS A 43 -5.34 7.99 0.69
CA LYS A 43 -5.54 9.01 -0.33
C LYS A 43 -5.24 8.45 -1.71
N TYR A 44 -6.18 8.61 -2.63
CA TYR A 44 -5.95 8.32 -4.05
C TYR A 44 -5.40 9.55 -4.76
N HIS A 45 -4.35 9.36 -5.56
CA HIS A 45 -3.80 10.39 -6.42
C HIS A 45 -4.31 10.20 -7.84
N GLU A 46 -5.31 10.98 -8.25
CA GLU A 46 -6.02 10.78 -9.53
C GLU A 46 -5.11 10.89 -10.76
N ASP A 47 -4.20 11.88 -10.78
CA ASP A 47 -3.29 12.05 -11.92
C ASP A 47 -2.27 10.91 -12.05
N ALA A 48 -1.72 10.47 -10.92
CA ALA A 48 -0.69 9.45 -10.87
C ALA A 48 -1.27 8.04 -10.95
N GLY A 49 -2.53 7.85 -10.55
CA GLY A 49 -3.21 6.56 -10.44
C GLY A 49 -2.70 5.69 -9.29
N ASP A 50 -2.21 6.32 -8.21
CA ASP A 50 -1.54 5.67 -7.09
C ASP A 50 -2.31 5.88 -5.78
N TRP A 51 -2.28 4.90 -4.88
CA TRP A 51 -2.80 5.05 -3.52
C TRP A 51 -1.67 5.42 -2.56
N TYR A 52 -1.95 6.29 -1.60
CA TYR A 52 -1.11 6.56 -0.45
C TYR A 52 -1.84 6.03 0.79
N VAL A 53 -1.19 5.14 1.52
CA VAL A 53 -1.75 4.50 2.72
C VAL A 53 -0.85 4.84 3.90
N ALA A 54 -1.41 5.51 4.90
CA ALA A 54 -0.76 5.74 6.17
C ALA A 54 -1.13 4.63 7.15
N LEU A 55 -0.13 3.92 7.67
CA LEU A 55 -0.29 2.84 8.64
C LEU A 55 0.40 3.20 9.95
N GLY A 56 -0.21 2.81 11.07
CA GLY A 56 0.33 2.96 12.42
C GLY A 56 0.51 1.60 13.10
N TRP A 57 1.64 1.36 13.75
CA TRP A 57 1.89 0.17 14.58
C TRP A 57 3.07 0.43 15.52
N ASP A 58 3.05 -0.10 16.74
CA ASP A 58 4.23 -0.12 17.64
C ASP A 58 4.94 1.24 17.74
N GLU A 59 4.17 2.31 18.03
CA GLU A 59 4.63 3.71 18.11
C GLU A 59 5.32 4.22 16.84
N LYS A 60 5.03 3.60 15.69
CA LYS A 60 5.52 4.00 14.38
C LYS A 60 4.36 4.35 13.47
N LYS A 61 4.63 5.27 12.55
CA LYS A 61 3.75 5.59 11.42
C LYS A 61 4.56 5.55 10.15
N ALA A 62 4.03 4.88 9.13
CA ALA A 62 4.60 4.89 7.79
C ALA A 62 3.58 5.34 6.76
N ILE A 63 4.05 6.04 5.73
CA ILE A 63 3.29 6.36 4.53
C ILE A 63 3.82 5.49 3.40
N ILE A 64 2.91 4.73 2.77
CA ILE A 64 3.22 3.79 1.71
C ILE A 64 2.54 4.27 0.43
N LYS A 65 3.32 4.51 -0.61
CA LYS A 65 2.85 4.74 -1.97
C LYS A 65 2.64 3.40 -2.68
N MET A 66 1.46 3.18 -3.22
CA MET A 66 0.98 1.97 -3.90
C MET A 66 0.67 2.30 -5.36
N ASP A 67 1.55 1.90 -6.29
CA ASP A 67 1.42 2.26 -7.70
C ASP A 67 0.50 1.32 -8.51
N SER A 68 0.46 0.03 -8.13
CA SER A 68 -0.18 -1.04 -8.90
C SER A 68 -0.02 -2.41 -8.26
N VAL A 69 1.23 -2.78 -7.96
CA VAL A 69 1.61 -4.10 -7.46
C VAL A 69 2.69 -4.01 -6.37
N GLN A 70 3.32 -2.84 -6.23
CA GLN A 70 4.39 -2.62 -5.28
C GLN A 70 4.05 -1.46 -4.35
N GLY A 71 4.39 -1.65 -3.07
CA GLY A 71 4.32 -0.62 -2.05
C GLY A 71 5.71 -0.08 -1.75
N THR A 72 5.88 1.23 -1.86
CA THR A 72 7.11 1.93 -1.47
C THR A 72 6.84 2.76 -0.23
N ILE A 73 7.60 2.53 0.83
CA ILE A 73 7.54 3.39 2.02
C ILE A 73 8.19 4.72 1.67
N THR A 74 7.41 5.79 1.60
CA THR A 74 7.90 7.14 1.31
C THR A 74 8.32 7.87 2.57
N GLU A 75 7.74 7.51 3.71
CA GLU A 75 8.05 8.10 5.01
C GLU A 75 7.82 7.08 6.13
N ILE A 76 8.67 7.10 7.16
CA ILE A 76 8.46 6.41 8.43
C ILE A 76 8.91 7.31 9.58
N LYS A 77 8.11 7.40 10.64
CA LYS A 77 8.36 8.19 11.84
C LYS A 77 7.99 7.40 13.09
N GLU A 78 8.67 7.66 14.19
CA GLU A 78 8.27 7.26 15.53
C GLU A 78 7.34 8.33 16.10
N ILE A 79 6.31 7.92 16.86
CA ILE A 79 5.24 8.77 17.43
C ILE A 79 5.39 8.82 18.95
#